data_AF-A0A2H0HJM2-F1
#
_entry.id   AF-A0A2H0HJM2-F1
#
_cell.length_a   1.000
_cell.length_b   1.000
_cell.length_c   1.000
_cell.angle_alpha   90.00
_cell.angle_beta   90.00
_cell.angle_gamma   90.00
#
_symmetry.space_group_name_H-M   'P 1'
#
loop_
_entity.id
_entity.type
_entity.pdbx_description
1 polymer ?
#
loop_
_entity_poly.entity_id
_entity_poly.type
_entity_poly.pdbx_seq_one_letter_code
_entity_poly.pdbx_strand_id
1 'polypeptide(L)'
;ETVLMGCDSSGAFGMASSMGDNISLSLNTDSQAEADRLFNALSKNGTVKMPMSKTFWGAYFGMCTDQFGINWMVGYEESQPK
;
A
#
# COMPACT_ATOMS: atom_id res chain seq x y z
N GLU A 1 6.85 11.46 -11.47
CA GLU A 1 6.40 10.24 -12.19
C GLU A 1 5.76 9.31 -11.18
N THR A 2 4.62 8.69 -11.51
CA THR A 2 3.87 7.82 -10.60
C THR A 2 4.21 6.37 -10.94
N VAL A 3 4.88 5.66 -10.02
CA VAL A 3 5.29 4.26 -10.21
C VAL A 3 4.29 3.35 -9.48
N LEU A 4 3.66 2.44 -10.23
CA LEU A 4 2.77 1.41 -9.71
C LEU A 4 3.46 0.06 -9.81
N MET A 5 3.64 -0.62 -8.67
CA MET A 5 4.23 -1.97 -8.60
C MET A 5 3.17 -2.96 -8.13
N GLY A 6 3.12 -4.14 -8.75
CA GLY A 6 2.17 -5.21 -8.43
C GLY A 6 2.86 -6.57 -8.27
N CYS A 7 2.31 -7.41 -7.38
CA CYS A 7 2.72 -8.79 -7.13
C CYS A 7 1.47 -9.67 -7.10
N ASP A 8 1.52 -10.87 -7.70
CA ASP A 8 0.45 -11.87 -7.69
C ASP A 8 0.80 -13.09 -6.82
N SER A 9 -0.21 -13.81 -6.33
CA SER A 9 -0.05 -15.07 -5.63
C SER A 9 -0.80 -16.20 -6.36
N SER A 10 -0.05 -17.18 -6.87
CA SER A 10 -0.63 -18.38 -7.49
C SER A 10 -0.77 -19.51 -6.46
N GLY A 11 -1.88 -20.25 -6.53
CA GLY A 11 -2.12 -21.41 -5.64
C GLY A 11 -1.09 -22.55 -5.78
N ALA A 12 -0.18 -22.47 -6.76
CA ALA A 12 0.92 -23.41 -6.92
C ALA A 12 2.05 -23.20 -5.89
N PHE A 13 2.14 -22.01 -5.27
CA PHE A 13 3.21 -21.66 -4.33
C PHE A 13 2.67 -21.17 -2.95
N GLY A 14 1.38 -21.37 -2.64
CA GLY A 14 0.78 -20.89 -1.39
C GLY A 14 -0.69 -21.30 -1.17
N MET A 15 -1.34 -20.74 -0.16
CA MET A 15 -2.78 -20.97 0.11
C MET A 15 -3.66 -20.49 -1.05
N ALA A 16 -4.82 -21.11 -1.22
CA ALA A 16 -5.82 -20.72 -2.20
C ALA A 16 -6.12 -19.22 -2.11
N SER A 17 -5.74 -18.48 -3.14
CA SER A 17 -5.89 -17.03 -3.21
C SER A 17 -7.38 -16.66 -3.13
N SER A 18 -7.77 -15.96 -2.07
CA SER A 18 -9.11 -15.38 -1.97
C SER A 18 -9.14 -14.07 -2.74
N MET A 19 -10.28 -13.73 -3.34
CA MET A 19 -10.45 -12.48 -4.09
C MET A 19 -10.14 -11.29 -3.16
N GLY A 20 -9.09 -10.51 -3.47
CA GLY A 20 -8.60 -9.37 -2.66
C GLY A 20 -7.19 -9.55 -2.07
N ASP A 21 -6.80 -10.78 -1.74
CA ASP A 21 -5.43 -11.10 -1.29
C ASP A 21 -4.51 -11.62 -2.41
N ASN A 22 -5.06 -11.73 -3.63
CA ASN A 22 -4.32 -12.17 -4.81
C ASN A 22 -3.42 -11.08 -5.41
N ILE A 23 -3.67 -9.80 -5.09
CA ILE A 23 -2.84 -8.67 -5.55
C ILE A 23 -2.58 -7.70 -4.39
N SER A 24 -1.37 -7.16 -4.34
CA SER A 24 -1.01 -6.03 -3.48
C SER A 24 -0.38 -4.94 -4.33
N LEU A 25 -0.86 -3.71 -4.15
CA LEU A 25 -0.39 -2.54 -4.90
C LEU A 25 0.40 -1.62 -3.98
N SER A 26 1.57 -1.19 -4.44
CA SER A 26 2.41 -0.21 -3.73
C SER A 26 2.36 1.14 -4.43
N LEU A 27 2.12 2.20 -3.67
CA LEU A 27 2.15 3.59 -4.10
C LEU A 27 3.28 4.33 -3.39
N ASN A 28 4.26 4.78 -4.17
CA ASN A 28 5.29 5.70 -3.68
C ASN A 28 4.87 7.13 -4.05
N THR A 29 4.75 7.97 -3.03
CA THR A 29 4.26 9.34 -3.14
C THR A 29 5.41 10.34 -3.08
N ASP A 30 5.10 11.62 -3.35
CA ASP A 30 6.11 12.66 -3.47
C ASP A 30 6.24 13.48 -2.18
N SER A 31 5.30 13.29 -1.24
CA SER A 31 5.29 13.95 0.06
C SER A 31 4.49 13.16 1.10
N GLN A 32 4.78 13.38 2.38
CA GLN A 32 3.97 12.82 3.49
C GLN A 32 2.50 13.24 3.40
N ALA A 33 2.23 14.49 3.02
CA ALA A 33 0.87 15.01 2.88
C ALA A 33 0.09 14.29 1.76
N GLU A 34 0.75 13.96 0.65
CA GLU A 34 0.14 13.17 -0.41
C GLU A 34 -0.11 11.72 0.03
N ALA A 35 0.86 11.12 0.74
CA ALA A 35 0.72 9.79 1.33
C ALA A 35 -0.52 9.72 2.23
N ASP A 36 -0.69 10.69 3.12
CA ASP A 36 -1.86 10.78 4.01
C ASP A 36 -3.15 10.97 3.24
N ARG A 37 -3.17 11.85 2.24
CA ARG A 37 -4.36 12.09 1.42
C ARG A 37 -4.81 10.81 0.71
N LEU A 38 -3.88 10.10 0.07
CA LEU A 38 -4.18 8.87 -0.65
C LEU A 38 -4.56 7.75 0.30
N PHE A 39 -3.83 7.58 1.40
CA PHE A 39 -4.13 6.58 2.42
C PHE A 39 -5.53 6.78 3.01
N ASN A 40 -5.90 8.02 3.36
CA ASN A 40 -7.24 8.33 3.88
C ASN A 40 -8.34 8.08 2.84
N ALA A 41 -8.07 8.32 1.55
CA ALA A 41 -9.02 8.03 0.49
C ALA A 41 -9.20 6.52 0.25
N LEU A 42 -8.10 5.76 0.24
CA LEU A 42 -8.10 4.31 0.02
C LEU A 42 -8.66 3.53 1.20
N SER A 43 -8.36 3.96 2.43
CA SER A 43 -8.90 3.35 3.65
C SER A 43 -10.35 3.73 3.94
N LYS A 44 -10.94 4.67 3.18
CA LYS A 44 -12.34 5.06 3.35
C LYS A 44 -13.26 3.87 3.05
N ASN A 45 -14.05 3.47 4.04
CA ASN A 45 -14.89 2.26 4.02
C ASN A 45 -14.10 0.95 3.83
N GLY A 46 -12.79 1.00 4.01
CA GLY A 46 -11.90 -0.14 3.99
C GLY A 46 -11.50 -0.57 5.39
N THR A 47 -10.43 -1.37 5.48
CA THR A 47 -9.81 -1.80 6.73
C THR A 47 -8.37 -1.30 6.79
N VAL A 48 -8.04 -0.53 7.81
CA VAL A 48 -6.64 -0.15 8.07
C VAL A 48 -5.92 -1.35 8.69
N LYS A 49 -4.90 -1.86 8.00
CA LYS A 49 -4.02 -2.93 8.50
C LYS A 49 -2.85 -2.36 9.29
N MET A 50 -2.26 -1.27 8.78
CA MET A 50 -1.18 -0.54 9.41
C MET A 50 -1.39 0.97 9.18
N PRO A 51 -1.61 1.76 10.23
CA PRO A 51 -1.71 3.22 10.09
C PRO A 51 -0.42 3.83 9.53
N MET A 52 -0.55 4.94 8.81
CA MET A 52 0.61 5.71 8.33
C MET A 52 1.51 6.11 9.50
N SER A 53 2.76 5.70 9.45
CA SER A 53 3.74 6.00 10.50
C SER A 53 5.16 6.02 9.93
N LYS A 54 6.07 6.70 10.63
CA LYS A 54 7.51 6.60 10.32
C LYS A 54 8.01 5.23 10.76
N THR A 55 8.56 4.48 9.81
CA THR A 55 9.07 3.14 10.05
C THR A 55 10.54 3.18 10.45
N PHE A 56 11.03 2.08 11.02
CA PHE A 56 12.41 2.00 11.51
C PHE A 56 13.47 2.07 10.39
N TRP A 57 13.07 1.85 9.13
CA TRP A 57 13.92 1.94 7.94
C TRP A 57 13.88 3.31 7.26
N GLY A 58 13.27 4.33 7.90
CA GLY A 58 13.32 5.72 7.46
C GLY A 58 12.21 6.14 6.50
N ALA A 59 11.32 5.23 6.10
CA ALA A 59 10.18 5.54 5.25
C ALA A 59 8.97 6.01 6.06
N TYR A 60 8.10 6.81 5.45
CA TYR A 60 6.75 7.06 5.94
C TYR A 60 5.78 6.10 5.24
N PHE A 61 5.20 5.15 5.96
CA PHE A 61 4.53 3.99 5.35
C PHE A 61 3.26 3.57 6.10
N GLY A 62 2.30 3.03 5.36
CA GLY A 62 1.08 2.44 5.89
C GLY A 62 0.44 1.42 4.94
N MET A 63 -0.49 0.62 5.47
CA MET A 63 -1.19 -0.43 4.74
C MET A 63 -2.69 -0.40 5.03
N CYS A 64 -3.50 -0.53 3.99
CA CYS A 64 -4.95 -0.66 4.13
C CYS A 64 -5.52 -1.60 3.06
N THR A 65 -6.68 -2.16 3.34
CA THR A 65 -7.52 -2.83 2.36
C THR A 65 -8.67 -1.89 2.02
N ASP A 66 -8.87 -1.57 0.75
CA ASP A 66 -9.98 -0.68 0.36
C ASP A 66 -11.35 -1.38 0.41
N GLN A 67 -12.42 -0.62 0.16
CA GLN A 67 -13.79 -1.14 0.14
C GLN A 67 -14.07 -2.19 -0.94
N PHE A 68 -13.16 -2.36 -1.91
CA PHE A 68 -13.25 -3.35 -2.99
C PHE A 68 -12.43 -4.61 -2.68
N GLY A 69 -11.79 -4.66 -1.51
CA GLY A 69 -10.96 -5.77 -1.07
C GLY A 69 -9.52 -5.73 -1.57
N ILE A 70 -9.06 -4.63 -2.17
CA ILE A 70 -7.70 -4.52 -2.69
C ILE A 70 -6.73 -4.09 -1.60
N ASN A 71 -5.60 -4.78 -1.50
CA ASN A 71 -4.54 -4.45 -0.55
C ASN A 71 -3.62 -3.37 -1.11
N TRP A 72 -3.50 -2.27 -0.35
CA TRP A 72 -2.68 -1.11 -0.66
C TRP A 72 -1.56 -0.94 0.36
N MET A 73 -0.38 -0.65 -0.16
CA MET A 73 0.80 -0.20 0.57
C MET A 73 1.13 1.21 0.10
N VAL A 74 1.16 2.18 1.02
CA VAL A 74 1.43 3.58 0.68
C VAL A 74 2.70 3.99 1.38
N GLY A 75 3.67 4.51 0.62
CA GLY A 75 4.99 4.88 1.08
C GLY A 75 5.41 6.26 0.62
N TYR A 76 6.26 6.90 1.42
CA TYR A 76 7.03 8.08 1.05
C TYR A 76 8.46 7.91 1.61
N GLU A 77 9.45 8.03 0.73
CA GLU A 77 10.86 7.98 1.08
C GLU A 77 11.53 9.29 0.65
N GLU A 78 12.12 10.01 1.60
CA GLU A 78 12.81 11.27 1.34
C GLU A 78 14.18 11.05 0.66
N SER A 79 14.78 9.88 0.84
CA SER A 79 16.13 9.55 0.38
C SER A 79 16.21 8.78 -0.93
N GLN A 80 15.09 8.47 -1.58
CA GLN A 80 15.09 7.89 -2.93
C GLN A 80 15.15 9.04 -3.94
N PRO A 81 16.31 9.35 -4.55
CA PRO A 81 16.32 10.22 -5.72
C PRO A 81 15.48 9.54 -6.81
N LYS A 82 14.49 10.27 -7.31
CA LYS A 82 13.67 9.84 -8.45
C LYS A 82 14.46 9.90 -9.74
#